data_AF-F8PPU0-F1
#
_entry.id   AF-F8PPU0-F1
#
_cell.length_a   1.000
_cell.length_b   1.000
_cell.length_c   1.000
_cell.angle_alpha   90.00
_cell.angle_beta   90.00
_cell.angle_gamma   90.00
#
_symmetry.space_group_name_H-M   'P 1'
#
loop_
_entity.id
_entity.type
_entity.pdbx_description
1 polymer ?
#
loop_
_entity_poly.entity_id
_entity_poly.type
_entity_poly.pdbx_seq_one_letter_code
_entity_poly.pdbx_strand_id
1 'polypeptide(L)'
;MMHLRDPPLQPDITTYNIIIRSGTILRRNDISDQALDALRQLKQNAQHAINVQPSPPISLFTAPGCSDEPASPSVSVERWPSPHQQSPMQRLDIPRPNSAVLADAHTLTSYILHLTSTGQPHIVADVLFNVLPELSIIDHPSWGSATEEERKEMRRQSRKQRLLRAVSLGPHFFTAVLNALGKAGKTGLAERVWLLAKEAERVSWVPQLLPDVKPWCLPVHAYTIMLQRYGAEAHQALRIRRAKLDDTARPELANGEQTEWAPRLNAKVRGWAQFITTRRRVNPASRRRRAMTLSSNLFRTMFSAAKDVYGELLNLEQKGFESVQIPRPDARFFNAALSLYGRQPGKNARSSVCSRAHWRQKLRVANSWYARLGMRPRRWNPFLARVVEEMVKAGYPIPAGFRHLFVGHQPLGFMQFANRPQLNKQPFAFPRMRSPPFRPHALATLKTRGLPIKRTNRYTWKKRRRKTPRE
;
A
#
# COMPACT_ATOMS: atom_id res chain seq x y z
N MET A 1 48.81 -2.42 14.92
CA MET A 1 48.76 -3.38 13.79
C MET A 1 47.31 -3.80 13.59
N MET A 2 46.72 -3.56 12.42
CA MET A 2 45.39 -4.11 12.10
C MET A 2 45.58 -5.53 11.59
N HIS A 3 45.08 -6.53 12.32
CA HIS A 3 45.04 -7.90 11.83
C HIS A 3 44.07 -7.98 10.65
N LEU A 4 44.61 -7.93 9.43
CA LEU A 4 43.87 -8.22 8.21
C LEU A 4 43.61 -9.74 8.18
N ARG A 5 42.35 -10.10 8.01
CA ARG A 5 41.94 -11.51 7.93
C ARG A 5 42.40 -12.08 6.59
N ASP A 6 43.13 -13.19 6.63
CA ASP A 6 43.59 -13.93 5.45
C ASP A 6 43.01 -15.35 5.47
N PRO A 7 42.13 -15.73 4.52
CA PRO A 7 41.66 -14.94 3.38
C PRO A 7 40.61 -13.88 3.77
N PRO A 8 40.44 -12.82 2.95
CA PRO A 8 39.39 -11.83 3.15
C PRO A 8 38.01 -12.48 3.07
N LEU A 9 37.09 -12.02 3.94
CA LEU A 9 35.69 -12.43 3.90
C LEU A 9 35.06 -12.07 2.56
N GLN A 10 34.57 -13.07 1.84
CA GLN A 10 33.88 -12.87 0.57
C GLN A 10 32.41 -12.47 0.82
N PRO A 11 31.88 -11.46 0.11
CA PRO A 11 30.48 -11.09 0.24
C PRO A 11 29.57 -12.18 -0.33
N ASP A 12 28.67 -12.69 0.50
CA ASP A 12 27.64 -13.66 0.12
C ASP A 12 26.31 -12.96 -0.26
N ILE A 13 25.29 -13.73 -0.68
CA ILE A 13 23.98 -13.16 -1.03
C ILE A 13 23.34 -12.42 0.15
N THR A 14 23.56 -12.91 1.37
CA THR A 14 23.11 -12.26 2.61
C THR A 14 23.69 -10.86 2.74
N THR A 15 24.99 -10.73 2.47
CA THR A 15 25.71 -9.46 2.48
C THR A 15 25.11 -8.46 1.50
N TYR A 16 24.88 -8.86 0.25
CA TYR A 16 24.22 -7.99 -0.74
C TYR A 16 22.81 -7.59 -0.32
N ASN A 17 22.02 -8.52 0.22
CA ASN A 17 20.68 -8.25 0.73
C ASN A 17 20.68 -7.22 1.86
N ILE A 18 21.64 -7.33 2.79
CA ILE A 18 21.83 -6.37 3.87
C ILE A 18 22.21 -5.01 3.30
N ILE A 19 23.13 -4.96 2.33
CA ILE A 19 23.60 -3.72 1.72
C ILE A 19 22.46 -3.01 0.98
N ILE A 20 21.71 -3.71 0.11
CA ILE A 20 20.56 -3.15 -0.62
C ILE A 20 19.52 -2.59 0.36
N ARG A 21 19.19 -3.36 1.40
CA ARG A 21 18.21 -2.94 2.41
C ARG A 21 18.71 -1.73 3.22
N SER A 22 19.96 -1.75 3.64
CA SER A 22 20.56 -0.69 4.47
C SER A 22 20.72 0.59 3.67
N GLY A 23 21.25 0.51 2.45
CA GLY A 23 21.32 1.62 1.51
C GLY A 23 19.95 2.23 1.26
N THR A 24 18.93 1.40 1.02
CA THR A 24 17.54 1.86 0.86
C THR A 24 17.00 2.58 2.10
N ILE A 25 17.26 2.06 3.31
CA ILE A 25 16.81 2.67 4.58
C ILE A 25 17.53 4.01 4.83
N LEU A 26 18.83 4.07 4.53
CA LEU A 26 19.67 5.25 4.67
C LEU A 26 19.48 6.26 3.55
N ARG A 27 18.75 5.89 2.48
CA ARG A 27 18.60 6.65 1.23
C ARG A 27 19.91 6.91 0.51
N ARG A 28 20.85 5.96 0.63
CA ARG A 28 22.07 5.86 -0.17
C ARG A 28 21.79 4.94 -1.36
N ASN A 29 21.20 5.53 -2.40
CA ASN A 29 20.87 4.79 -3.63
C ASN A 29 22.14 4.31 -4.32
N ASP A 30 23.21 5.10 -4.30
CA ASP A 30 24.54 4.76 -4.81
C ASP A 30 25.02 3.37 -4.33
N ILE A 31 24.89 3.10 -3.03
CA ILE A 31 25.26 1.82 -2.44
C ILE A 31 24.31 0.71 -2.91
N SER A 32 23.00 0.99 -2.92
CA SER A 32 22.02 -0.03 -3.30
C SER A 32 22.15 -0.42 -4.78
N ASP A 33 22.42 0.55 -5.64
CA ASP A 33 22.57 0.40 -7.08
C ASP A 33 23.86 -0.36 -7.40
N GLN A 34 24.99 -0.02 -6.77
CA GLN A 34 26.24 -0.77 -6.92
C GLN A 34 26.10 -2.24 -6.50
N ALA A 35 25.39 -2.52 -5.40
CA ALA A 35 25.11 -3.88 -4.95
C ALA A 35 24.22 -4.64 -5.96
N LEU A 36 23.21 -3.98 -6.52
CA LEU A 36 22.35 -4.55 -7.55
C LEU A 36 23.14 -4.79 -8.85
N ASP A 37 24.03 -3.90 -9.23
CA ASP A 37 24.87 -4.04 -10.43
C ASP A 37 25.83 -5.22 -10.31
N ALA A 38 26.42 -5.44 -9.13
CA ALA A 38 27.20 -6.63 -8.85
C ALA A 38 26.38 -7.93 -9.04
N LEU A 39 25.12 -7.94 -8.60
CA LEU A 39 24.22 -9.10 -8.80
C LEU A 39 23.77 -9.27 -10.26
N ARG A 40 23.62 -8.18 -11.02
CA ARG A 40 23.19 -8.19 -12.44
C ARG A 40 24.24 -8.74 -13.40
N GLN A 41 25.53 -8.68 -13.03
CA GLN A 41 26.62 -9.20 -13.86
C GLN A 41 26.52 -10.71 -14.12
N LEU A 42 25.82 -11.45 -13.25
CA LEU A 42 25.62 -12.88 -13.40
C LEU A 42 24.42 -13.17 -14.32
N LYS A 43 24.68 -13.81 -15.47
CA LYS A 43 23.63 -14.21 -16.44
C LYS A 43 22.51 -15.04 -15.82
N GLN A 44 22.81 -15.86 -14.81
CA GLN A 44 21.82 -16.68 -14.08
C GLN A 44 20.78 -15.80 -13.35
N ASN A 45 21.18 -14.63 -12.87
CA ASN A 45 20.28 -13.71 -12.18
C ASN A 45 19.31 -12.98 -13.15
N ALA A 46 19.54 -13.07 -14.46
CA ALA A 46 18.64 -12.51 -15.46
C ALA A 46 17.21 -13.06 -15.39
N GLN A 47 17.08 -14.32 -14.98
CA GLN A 47 15.79 -14.99 -14.82
C GLN A 47 14.96 -14.42 -13.65
N HIS A 48 15.59 -13.74 -12.68
CA HIS A 48 14.94 -13.20 -11.49
C HIS A 48 14.42 -11.75 -11.66
N ALA A 49 14.41 -11.23 -12.90
CA ALA A 49 13.98 -9.87 -13.25
C ALA A 49 14.70 -8.71 -12.55
N ILE A 50 15.82 -9.00 -11.88
CA ILE A 50 16.70 -7.99 -11.24
C ILE A 50 17.40 -7.13 -12.31
N ASN A 51 17.46 -7.63 -13.55
CA ASN A 51 18.11 -6.97 -14.69
C ASN A 51 17.36 -5.77 -15.24
N VAL A 52 16.12 -5.52 -14.81
CA VAL A 52 15.40 -4.33 -15.27
C VAL A 52 16.01 -3.11 -14.60
N GLN A 53 16.88 -2.41 -15.32
CA GLN A 53 17.41 -1.15 -14.85
C GLN A 53 16.27 -0.13 -14.85
N PRO A 54 16.05 0.57 -13.72
CA PRO A 54 15.13 1.68 -13.75
C PRO A 54 15.65 2.69 -14.75
N SER A 55 14.77 3.15 -15.65
CA SER A 55 15.08 4.30 -16.48
C SER A 55 15.59 5.41 -15.56
N PRO A 56 16.71 6.08 -15.90
CA PRO A 56 17.21 7.19 -15.10
C PRO A 56 16.03 8.12 -14.83
N PRO A 57 15.84 8.57 -13.57
CA PRO A 57 14.67 9.33 -13.20
C PRO A 57 14.53 10.46 -14.21
N ILE A 58 13.49 10.39 -15.05
CA ILE A 58 13.22 11.41 -16.05
C ILE A 58 13.19 12.70 -15.23
N SER A 59 14.17 13.56 -15.47
CA SER A 59 14.21 14.89 -14.89
C SER A 59 13.00 15.62 -15.46
N LEU A 60 11.82 15.40 -14.87
CA LEU A 60 10.53 16.00 -15.24
C LEU A 60 10.52 17.53 -14.97
N PHE A 61 11.68 18.16 -15.01
CA PHE A 61 11.94 19.57 -14.77
C PHE A 61 12.68 20.27 -15.91
N THR A 62 13.04 19.58 -16.99
CA THR A 62 13.20 20.29 -18.27
C THR A 62 11.79 20.56 -18.79
N ALA A 63 11.23 21.69 -18.34
CA ALA A 63 9.97 22.20 -18.88
C ALA A 63 10.13 22.34 -20.40
N PRO A 64 9.29 21.65 -21.20
CA PRO A 64 9.30 21.84 -22.64
C PRO A 64 8.64 23.18 -22.96
N GLY A 65 9.34 24.05 -23.66
CA GLY A 65 8.78 25.24 -24.30
C GLY A 65 8.76 26.50 -23.43
N CYS A 66 9.89 27.21 -23.39
CA CYS A 66 9.90 28.67 -23.36
C CYS A 66 11.24 29.13 -23.98
N SER A 67 11.45 28.73 -25.24
CA SER A 67 12.37 29.40 -26.16
C SER A 67 11.55 30.49 -26.84
N ASP A 68 11.74 31.72 -26.36
CA ASP A 68 11.62 33.01 -27.04
C ASP A 68 11.20 34.08 -26.03
N GLU A 69 12.14 34.48 -25.16
CA GLU A 69 12.09 35.80 -24.54
C GLU A 69 13.49 36.43 -24.63
N PRO A 70 13.61 37.69 -25.11
CA PRO A 70 14.88 38.35 -25.34
C PRO A 70 15.58 38.73 -24.03
N ALA A 71 16.92 38.74 -24.11
CA ALA A 71 17.87 39.03 -23.06
C ALA A 71 17.45 40.19 -22.12
N SER A 72 17.04 39.85 -20.90
CA SER A 72 17.07 40.77 -19.78
C SER A 72 18.42 40.69 -19.08
N PRO A 73 19.06 41.82 -18.74
CA PRO A 73 20.38 41.83 -18.11
C PRO A 73 20.31 41.19 -16.72
N SER A 74 21.07 40.12 -16.57
CA SER A 74 21.19 39.33 -15.35
C SER A 74 21.81 40.17 -14.23
N VAL A 75 21.00 40.61 -13.27
CA VAL A 75 21.48 41.07 -11.97
C VAL A 75 22.04 39.86 -11.23
N SER A 76 23.36 39.81 -11.10
CA SER A 76 24.12 38.85 -10.31
C SER A 76 23.77 39.02 -8.83
N VAL A 77 22.68 38.39 -8.40
CA VAL A 77 22.42 38.21 -6.98
C VAL A 77 23.44 37.20 -6.47
N GLU A 78 24.46 37.70 -5.77
CA GLU A 78 25.43 36.91 -5.01
C GLU A 78 24.70 35.87 -4.16
N ARG A 79 24.67 34.65 -4.69
CA ARG A 79 24.06 33.49 -4.06
C ARG A 79 25.05 33.02 -3.01
N TRP A 80 24.80 33.43 -1.77
CA TRP A 80 25.51 32.96 -0.57
C TRP A 80 25.85 31.47 -0.70
N PRO A 81 27.12 31.07 -0.57
CA PRO A 81 27.52 29.68 -0.63
C PRO A 81 26.74 28.94 0.47
N SER A 82 25.82 28.07 0.06
CA SER A 82 25.06 27.28 1.01
C SER A 82 26.06 26.47 1.83
N PRO A 83 26.06 26.52 3.18
CA PRO A 83 26.98 25.80 4.07
C PRO A 83 26.76 24.26 4.07
N HIS A 84 26.21 23.75 2.97
CA HIS A 84 26.07 22.35 2.62
C HIS A 84 26.73 22.11 1.26
N GLN A 85 27.93 22.67 1.04
CA GLN A 85 28.91 21.97 0.19
C GLN A 85 29.16 20.64 0.89
N GLN A 86 28.35 19.67 0.51
CA GLN A 86 28.43 18.29 0.96
C GLN A 86 29.86 17.87 0.64
N SER A 87 30.69 17.68 1.66
CA SER A 87 31.97 16.98 1.53
C SER A 87 31.73 15.82 0.57
N PRO A 88 32.55 15.65 -0.50
CA PRO A 88 32.30 14.65 -1.52
C PRO A 88 32.01 13.34 -0.80
N MET A 89 30.74 12.93 -0.80
CA MET A 89 30.29 11.82 0.04
C MET A 89 31.12 10.65 -0.42
N GLN A 90 31.99 10.16 0.47
CA GLN A 90 32.93 9.11 0.16
C GLN A 90 32.14 7.96 -0.46
N ARG A 91 32.44 7.68 -1.74
CA ARG A 91 31.84 6.56 -2.44
C ARG A 91 32.33 5.32 -1.71
N LEU A 92 31.40 4.58 -1.13
CA LEU A 92 31.72 3.31 -0.53
C LEU A 92 31.73 2.32 -1.68
N ASP A 93 32.92 1.90 -2.08
CA ASP A 93 33.07 0.88 -3.11
C ASP A 93 32.65 -0.47 -2.53
N ILE A 94 31.66 -1.09 -3.17
CA ILE A 94 31.15 -2.39 -2.75
C ILE A 94 32.05 -3.47 -3.37
N PRO A 95 32.59 -4.40 -2.56
CA PRO A 95 33.43 -5.47 -3.08
C PRO A 95 32.64 -6.31 -4.10
N ARG A 96 33.27 -6.60 -5.24
CA ARG A 96 32.70 -7.50 -6.24
C ARG A 96 32.79 -8.94 -5.72
N PRO A 97 31.80 -9.80 -5.99
CA PRO A 97 31.86 -11.18 -5.53
C PRO A 97 32.86 -11.94 -6.40
N ASN A 98 33.77 -12.69 -5.78
CA ASN A 98 34.69 -13.55 -6.51
C ASN A 98 34.03 -14.84 -7.04
N SER A 99 32.81 -15.15 -6.57
CA SER A 99 32.03 -16.33 -6.95
C SER A 99 30.63 -15.95 -7.46
N ALA A 100 29.98 -16.87 -8.17
CA ALA A 100 28.61 -16.67 -8.64
C ALA A 100 27.63 -16.64 -7.46
N VAL A 101 27.13 -15.45 -7.13
CA VAL A 101 26.11 -15.24 -6.09
C VAL A 101 24.71 -15.25 -6.71
N LEU A 102 23.99 -16.37 -6.52
CA LEU A 102 22.63 -16.55 -7.01
C LEU A 102 21.62 -15.75 -6.19
N ALA A 103 20.72 -15.06 -6.87
CA ALA A 103 19.65 -14.30 -6.24
C ALA A 103 18.57 -15.21 -5.63
N ASP A 104 18.24 -14.98 -4.37
CA ASP A 104 17.19 -15.69 -3.64
C ASP A 104 15.88 -14.88 -3.56
N ALA A 105 14.83 -15.47 -2.96
CA ALA A 105 13.55 -14.81 -2.75
C ALA A 105 13.69 -13.52 -1.89
N HIS A 106 14.67 -13.48 -1.00
CA HIS A 106 14.96 -12.34 -0.14
C HIS A 106 15.61 -11.18 -0.92
N THR A 107 16.42 -11.50 -1.93
CA THR A 107 17.04 -10.57 -2.89
C THR A 107 15.99 -9.87 -3.71
N LEU A 108 15.09 -10.66 -4.29
CA LEU A 108 13.96 -10.16 -5.04
C LEU A 108 13.04 -9.28 -4.17
N THR A 109 12.79 -9.69 -2.92
CA THR A 109 12.03 -8.88 -1.95
C THR A 109 12.72 -7.55 -1.66
N SER A 110 14.04 -7.56 -1.46
CA SER A 110 14.85 -6.37 -1.18
C SER A 110 14.88 -5.42 -2.39
N TYR A 111 15.01 -5.96 -3.60
CA TYR A 111 14.92 -5.22 -4.85
C TYR A 111 13.56 -4.53 -5.03
N ILE A 112 12.46 -5.25 -4.82
CA ILE A 112 11.10 -4.67 -4.90
C ILE A 112 10.91 -3.57 -3.86
N LEU A 113 11.38 -3.79 -2.63
CA LEU A 113 11.33 -2.78 -1.57
C LEU A 113 12.18 -1.55 -1.91
N HIS A 114 13.33 -1.74 -2.55
CA HIS A 114 14.20 -0.68 -3.05
C HIS A 114 13.46 0.18 -4.09
N LEU A 115 12.99 -0.41 -5.20
CA LEU A 115 12.18 0.28 -6.24
C LEU A 115 10.98 1.03 -5.64
N THR A 116 10.31 0.40 -4.68
CA THR A 116 9.15 0.96 -4.00
C THR A 116 9.50 2.14 -3.08
N SER A 117 10.74 2.20 -2.59
CA SER A 117 11.24 3.24 -1.68
C SER A 117 11.86 4.41 -2.44
N THR A 118 12.50 4.14 -3.58
CA THR A 118 13.02 5.16 -4.51
C THR A 118 11.93 5.87 -5.31
N GLY A 119 10.69 5.35 -5.29
CA GLY A 119 9.55 5.99 -5.92
C GLY A 119 9.26 5.49 -7.33
N GLN A 120 9.79 4.32 -7.69
CA GLN A 120 9.56 3.64 -8.96
C GLN A 120 8.74 2.35 -8.79
N PRO A 121 7.57 2.37 -8.14
CA PRO A 121 6.77 1.16 -7.94
C PRO A 121 6.10 0.65 -9.22
N HIS A 122 6.05 1.46 -10.29
CA HIS A 122 5.43 1.08 -11.57
C HIS A 122 6.26 0.01 -12.29
N ILE A 123 7.59 0.09 -12.22
CA ILE A 123 8.51 -0.91 -12.78
C ILE A 123 8.20 -2.30 -12.23
N VAL A 124 7.82 -2.39 -10.95
CA VAL A 124 7.43 -3.67 -10.32
C VAL A 124 6.24 -4.30 -11.04
N ALA A 125 5.30 -3.52 -11.56
CA ALA A 125 4.16 -4.04 -12.32
C ALA A 125 4.59 -4.56 -13.70
N ASP A 126 5.56 -3.91 -14.33
CA ASP A 126 6.05 -4.26 -15.67
C ASP A 126 6.86 -5.56 -15.63
N VAL A 127 7.69 -5.73 -14.59
CA VAL A 127 8.49 -6.95 -14.39
C VAL A 127 7.72 -8.08 -13.74
N LEU A 128 6.51 -7.82 -13.24
CA LEU A 128 5.80 -8.78 -12.39
C LEU A 128 5.53 -10.09 -13.10
N PHE A 129 5.23 -10.08 -14.40
CA PHE A 129 4.95 -11.31 -15.14
C PHE A 129 6.19 -12.15 -15.40
N ASN A 130 7.37 -11.52 -15.44
CA ASN A 130 8.65 -12.24 -15.50
C ASN A 130 8.97 -12.88 -14.14
N VAL A 131 8.69 -12.15 -13.05
CA VAL A 131 8.91 -12.62 -11.68
C VAL A 131 7.90 -13.69 -11.28
N LEU A 132 6.62 -13.47 -11.62
CA LEU A 132 5.47 -14.29 -11.25
C LEU A 132 4.68 -14.73 -12.49
N PRO A 133 5.23 -15.64 -13.32
CA PRO A 133 4.47 -16.26 -14.40
C PRO A 133 3.20 -16.96 -13.89
N GLU A 134 3.14 -17.33 -12.61
CA GLU A 134 1.98 -17.94 -11.94
C GLU A 134 0.74 -17.06 -11.95
N LEU A 135 0.89 -15.74 -12.09
CA LEU A 135 -0.26 -14.86 -12.22
C LEU A 135 -1.11 -15.24 -13.43
N SER A 136 -0.51 -15.88 -14.44
CA SER A 136 -1.22 -16.40 -15.61
C SER A 136 -2.15 -17.59 -15.34
N ILE A 137 -2.15 -18.15 -14.12
CA ILE A 137 -3.13 -19.15 -13.71
C ILE A 137 -4.43 -18.47 -13.26
N ILE A 138 -4.35 -17.26 -12.72
CA ILE A 138 -5.48 -16.59 -12.09
C ILE A 138 -6.32 -15.89 -13.13
N ASP A 139 -7.55 -16.37 -13.30
CA ASP A 139 -8.57 -15.73 -14.13
C ASP A 139 -8.96 -14.35 -13.57
N HIS A 140 -8.59 -13.29 -14.28
CA HIS A 140 -8.88 -11.91 -13.89
C HIS A 140 -9.01 -10.98 -15.11
N PRO A 141 -9.84 -9.92 -15.12
CA PRO A 141 -10.03 -9.09 -16.32
C PRO A 141 -8.80 -8.32 -16.79
N SER A 142 -7.92 -7.89 -15.88
CA SER A 142 -6.72 -7.13 -16.23
C SER A 142 -5.53 -8.05 -16.49
N TRP A 143 -5.36 -8.49 -17.74
CA TRP A 143 -4.19 -9.25 -18.21
C TRP A 143 -3.05 -8.39 -18.72
N GLY A 144 -3.19 -7.06 -18.72
CA GLY A 144 -2.25 -6.19 -19.41
C GLY A 144 -2.35 -6.38 -20.92
N SER A 145 -1.22 -6.29 -21.61
CA SER A 145 -1.09 -6.39 -23.07
C SER A 145 -1.02 -7.83 -23.61
N ALA A 146 -1.07 -8.85 -22.77
CA ALA A 146 -0.91 -10.25 -23.20
C ALA A 146 -2.06 -10.74 -24.10
N THR A 147 -1.74 -11.43 -25.19
CA THR A 147 -2.72 -11.97 -26.16
C THR A 147 -3.45 -13.20 -25.62
N GLU A 148 -4.56 -13.63 -26.24
CA GLU A 148 -5.29 -14.82 -25.78
C GLU A 148 -4.52 -16.13 -25.99
N GLU A 149 -3.74 -16.20 -27.06
CA GLU A 149 -2.91 -17.37 -27.40
C GLU A 149 -1.78 -17.56 -26.39
N GLU A 150 -1.06 -16.49 -26.04
CA GLU A 150 -0.07 -16.48 -24.95
C GLU A 150 -0.68 -16.95 -23.63
N ARG A 151 -1.94 -16.55 -23.34
CA ARG A 151 -2.65 -16.99 -22.13
C ARG A 151 -2.95 -18.49 -22.14
N LYS A 152 -3.31 -19.06 -23.29
CA LYS A 152 -3.57 -20.51 -23.40
C LYS A 152 -2.30 -21.31 -23.23
N GLU A 153 -1.21 -20.89 -23.88
CA GLU A 153 0.08 -21.59 -23.78
C GLU A 153 0.65 -21.50 -22.37
N MET A 154 0.58 -20.32 -21.75
CA MET A 154 0.95 -20.18 -20.35
C MET A 154 0.13 -21.13 -19.45
N ARG A 155 -1.14 -21.43 -19.72
CA ARG A 155 -1.93 -22.34 -18.86
C ARG A 155 -1.54 -23.81 -18.98
N ARG A 156 -0.89 -24.23 -20.06
CA ARG A 156 -0.52 -25.63 -20.29
C ARG A 156 0.56 -26.14 -19.34
N GLN A 157 1.40 -25.26 -18.79
CA GLN A 157 2.40 -25.64 -17.78
C GLN A 157 1.73 -26.08 -16.47
N SER A 158 2.28 -27.12 -15.82
CA SER A 158 1.70 -27.76 -14.63
C SER A 158 1.42 -26.73 -13.52
N ARG A 159 0.13 -26.38 -13.34
CA ARG A 159 -0.39 -25.48 -12.30
C ARG A 159 0.23 -25.77 -10.93
N LYS A 160 0.49 -27.05 -10.66
CA LYS A 160 1.16 -27.54 -9.44
C LYS A 160 2.56 -26.94 -9.28
N GLN A 161 3.45 -27.07 -10.28
CA GLN A 161 4.84 -26.57 -10.21
C GLN A 161 4.89 -25.06 -9.94
N ARG A 162 4.00 -24.32 -10.60
CA ARG A 162 3.83 -22.88 -10.42
C ARG A 162 3.39 -22.51 -9.01
N LEU A 163 2.37 -23.19 -8.47
CA LEU A 163 1.97 -22.98 -7.08
C LEU A 163 3.10 -23.31 -6.11
N LEU A 164 3.88 -24.38 -6.35
CA LEU A 164 5.04 -24.73 -5.52
C LEU A 164 6.11 -23.62 -5.55
N ARG A 165 6.38 -23.02 -6.71
CA ARG A 165 7.26 -21.85 -6.83
C ARG A 165 6.69 -20.61 -6.11
N ALA A 166 5.39 -20.38 -6.18
CA ALA A 166 4.75 -19.30 -5.43
C ALA A 166 4.87 -19.49 -3.91
N VAL A 167 4.81 -20.75 -3.44
CA VAL A 167 5.00 -21.09 -2.02
C VAL A 167 6.43 -20.81 -1.56
N SER A 168 7.44 -21.12 -2.38
CA SER A 168 8.85 -20.92 -2.02
C SER A 168 9.27 -19.44 -1.94
N LEU A 169 8.55 -18.53 -2.62
CA LEU A 169 8.78 -17.08 -2.51
C LEU A 169 8.41 -16.50 -1.14
N GLY A 170 7.44 -17.11 -0.46
CA GLY A 170 7.07 -16.79 0.91
C GLY A 170 6.30 -15.47 1.12
N PRO A 171 5.91 -15.19 2.38
CA PRO A 171 4.95 -14.12 2.71
C PRO A 171 5.51 -12.70 2.55
N HIS A 172 6.81 -12.52 2.78
CA HIS A 172 7.46 -11.21 2.71
C HIS A 172 7.53 -10.68 1.28
N PHE A 173 7.80 -11.57 0.33
CA PHE A 173 7.78 -11.26 -1.09
C PHE A 173 6.40 -10.74 -1.52
N PHE A 174 5.32 -11.49 -1.25
CA PHE A 174 3.96 -11.06 -1.58
C PHE A 174 3.60 -9.72 -0.92
N THR A 175 3.99 -9.52 0.33
CA THR A 175 3.75 -8.25 1.03
C THR A 175 4.48 -7.08 0.35
N ALA A 176 5.72 -7.29 -0.13
CA ALA A 176 6.48 -6.27 -0.85
C ALA A 176 5.85 -5.95 -2.20
N VAL A 177 5.45 -6.96 -2.98
CA VAL A 177 4.74 -6.79 -4.26
C VAL A 177 3.43 -6.05 -4.07
N LEU A 178 2.59 -6.45 -3.11
CA LEU A 178 1.31 -5.79 -2.83
C LEU A 178 1.50 -4.32 -2.45
N ASN A 179 2.54 -4.00 -1.67
CA ASN A 179 2.89 -2.62 -1.33
C ASN A 179 3.30 -1.81 -2.58
N ALA A 180 4.11 -2.42 -3.45
CA ALA A 180 4.57 -1.83 -4.71
C ALA A 180 3.40 -1.55 -5.67
N LEU A 181 2.64 -2.59 -6.03
CA LEU A 181 1.45 -2.49 -6.88
C LEU A 181 0.43 -1.53 -6.35
N GLY A 182 0.31 -1.54 -5.02
CA GLY A 182 -0.43 -0.53 -4.34
C GLY A 182 0.06 0.86 -4.71
N LYS A 183 1.32 1.20 -4.40
CA LYS A 183 1.86 2.54 -4.65
C LYS A 183 1.80 2.92 -6.14
N ALA A 184 1.83 1.95 -7.05
CA ALA A 184 1.61 2.14 -8.49
C ALA A 184 0.14 2.35 -8.90
N GLY A 185 -0.83 2.16 -7.98
CA GLY A 185 -2.26 2.29 -8.27
C GLY A 185 -2.85 1.16 -9.10
N LYS A 186 -2.17 0.01 -9.18
CA LYS A 186 -2.61 -1.14 -10.00
C LYS A 186 -3.49 -2.09 -9.17
N THR A 187 -4.69 -1.63 -8.78
CA THR A 187 -5.56 -2.36 -7.84
C THR A 187 -5.97 -3.75 -8.34
N GLY A 188 -6.34 -3.89 -9.62
CA GLY A 188 -6.69 -5.20 -10.19
C GLY A 188 -5.52 -6.20 -10.17
N LEU A 189 -4.29 -5.74 -10.46
CA LEU A 189 -3.11 -6.60 -10.40
C LEU A 189 -2.77 -6.99 -8.95
N ALA A 190 -2.94 -6.06 -8.00
CA ALA A 190 -2.77 -6.35 -6.58
C ALA A 190 -3.76 -7.40 -6.09
N GLU A 191 -5.01 -7.36 -6.57
CA GLU A 191 -6.02 -8.39 -6.25
C GLU A 191 -5.65 -9.77 -6.80
N ARG A 192 -5.09 -9.86 -8.02
CA ARG A 192 -4.55 -11.13 -8.54
C ARG A 192 -3.43 -11.68 -7.68
N VAL A 193 -2.47 -10.83 -7.32
CA VAL A 193 -1.35 -11.22 -6.44
C VAL A 193 -1.88 -11.66 -5.07
N TRP A 194 -2.90 -10.98 -4.53
CA TRP A 194 -3.55 -11.38 -3.30
C TRP A 194 -4.15 -12.79 -3.39
N LEU A 195 -4.91 -13.08 -4.45
CA LEU A 195 -5.48 -14.40 -4.67
C LEU A 195 -4.40 -15.48 -4.81
N LEU A 196 -3.33 -15.21 -5.57
CA LEU A 196 -2.19 -16.12 -5.69
C LEU A 196 -1.55 -16.39 -4.32
N ALA A 197 -1.34 -15.32 -3.55
CA ALA A 197 -0.74 -15.40 -2.24
C ALA A 197 -1.60 -16.21 -1.26
N LYS A 198 -2.94 -16.11 -1.35
CA LYS A 198 -3.85 -16.93 -0.53
C LYS A 198 -3.91 -18.39 -0.98
N GLU A 199 -3.79 -18.67 -2.27
CA GLU A 199 -3.63 -20.05 -2.76
C GLU A 199 -2.30 -20.65 -2.32
N ALA A 200 -1.20 -19.92 -2.50
CA ALA A 200 0.12 -20.31 -2.02
C ALA A 200 0.14 -20.49 -0.49
N GLU A 201 -0.49 -19.59 0.26
CA GLU A 201 -0.66 -19.73 1.70
C GLU A 201 -1.30 -21.08 2.01
N ARG A 202 -2.48 -21.40 1.45
CA ARG A 202 -3.17 -22.69 1.68
C ARG A 202 -2.31 -23.91 1.32
N VAL A 203 -1.59 -23.85 0.20
CA VAL A 203 -0.72 -24.95 -0.23
C VAL A 203 0.48 -25.12 0.70
N SER A 204 1.00 -24.04 1.28
CA SER A 204 2.10 -24.11 2.27
C SER A 204 1.74 -24.90 3.53
N TRP A 205 0.44 -25.09 3.81
CA TRP A 205 -0.04 -25.88 4.94
C TRP A 205 -0.21 -27.36 4.64
N VAL A 206 0.04 -27.81 3.39
CA VAL A 206 -0.11 -29.22 2.99
C VAL A 206 1.27 -29.88 3.03
N PRO A 207 1.61 -30.63 4.11
CA PRO A 207 2.97 -31.13 4.31
C PRO A 207 3.42 -32.09 3.21
N GLN A 208 2.47 -32.79 2.56
CA GLN A 208 2.77 -33.76 1.51
C GLN A 208 3.33 -33.12 0.22
N LEU A 209 3.10 -31.83 0.01
CA LEU A 209 3.50 -31.16 -1.23
C LEU A 209 4.91 -30.57 -1.16
N LEU A 210 5.33 -30.08 0.01
CA LEU A 210 6.62 -29.43 0.23
C LEU A 210 7.13 -29.73 1.65
N PRO A 211 7.83 -30.86 1.88
CA PRO A 211 8.34 -31.20 3.20
C PRO A 211 9.36 -30.17 3.71
N ASP A 212 10.08 -29.51 2.80
CA ASP A 212 11.15 -28.56 3.14
C ASP A 212 10.64 -27.15 3.46
N VAL A 213 9.39 -26.81 3.10
CA VAL A 213 8.86 -25.46 3.28
C VAL A 213 8.01 -25.39 4.53
N LYS A 214 8.44 -24.57 5.49
CA LYS A 214 7.66 -24.29 6.69
C LYS A 214 6.33 -23.63 6.30
N PRO A 215 5.19 -24.08 6.88
CA PRO A 215 3.91 -23.46 6.64
C PRO A 215 3.96 -21.99 7.05
N TRP A 216 3.32 -21.14 6.26
CA TRP A 216 3.34 -19.70 6.51
C TRP A 216 1.98 -19.06 6.28
N CYS A 217 1.79 -17.90 6.89
CA CYS A 217 0.62 -17.05 6.71
C CYS A 217 1.04 -15.66 6.24
N LEU A 218 0.19 -14.98 5.48
CA LEU A 218 0.44 -13.59 5.15
C LEU A 218 0.45 -12.72 6.42
N PRO A 219 1.39 -11.76 6.54
CA PRO A 219 1.44 -10.88 7.70
C PRO A 219 0.30 -9.87 7.66
N VAL A 220 -0.10 -9.34 8.83
CA VAL A 220 -1.12 -8.27 8.97
C VAL A 220 -0.88 -7.06 8.04
N HIS A 221 0.37 -6.83 7.65
CA HIS A 221 0.76 -5.80 6.70
C HIS A 221 0.13 -6.00 5.31
N ALA A 222 0.07 -7.24 4.81
CA ALA A 222 -0.55 -7.56 3.52
C ALA A 222 -2.06 -7.25 3.54
N TYR A 223 -2.76 -7.69 4.59
CA TYR A 223 -4.17 -7.38 4.82
C TYR A 223 -4.42 -5.86 4.92
N THR A 224 -3.56 -5.16 5.66
CA THR A 224 -3.61 -3.70 5.80
C THR A 224 -3.43 -3.00 4.45
N ILE A 225 -2.49 -3.45 3.61
CA ILE A 225 -2.28 -2.91 2.26
C ILE A 225 -3.54 -3.09 1.43
N MET A 226 -4.14 -4.28 1.39
CA MET A 226 -5.35 -4.54 0.62
C MET A 226 -6.53 -3.70 1.09
N LEU A 227 -6.76 -3.58 2.41
CA LEU A 227 -7.80 -2.69 2.94
C LEU A 227 -7.57 -1.23 2.56
N GLN A 228 -6.31 -0.75 2.62
CA GLN A 228 -5.97 0.60 2.20
C GLN A 228 -6.24 0.82 0.71
N ARG A 229 -5.98 -0.20 -0.13
CA ARG A 229 -6.26 -0.14 -1.57
C ARG A 229 -7.73 -0.06 -1.89
N TYR A 230 -8.52 -0.98 -1.34
CA TYR A 230 -9.97 -0.94 -1.48
C TYR A 230 -10.56 0.37 -0.93
N GLY A 231 -10.00 0.87 0.18
CA GLY A 231 -10.30 2.20 0.72
C GLY A 231 -10.06 3.34 -0.27
N ALA A 232 -8.88 3.36 -0.91
CA ALA A 232 -8.51 4.39 -1.88
C ALA A 232 -9.44 4.38 -3.10
N GLU A 233 -9.73 3.19 -3.68
CA GLU A 233 -10.64 3.05 -4.81
C GLU A 233 -12.08 3.45 -4.46
N ALA A 234 -12.57 2.98 -3.30
CA ALA A 234 -13.89 3.35 -2.79
C ALA A 234 -14.00 4.87 -2.59
N HIS A 235 -12.94 5.53 -2.13
CA HIS A 235 -12.93 6.98 -1.96
C HIS A 235 -12.82 7.73 -3.28
N GLN A 236 -12.09 7.18 -4.26
CA GLN A 236 -12.03 7.74 -5.61
C GLN A 236 -13.42 7.72 -6.25
N ALA A 237 -14.18 6.64 -6.07
CA ALA A 237 -15.58 6.56 -6.51
C ALA A 237 -16.45 7.67 -5.90
N LEU A 238 -16.28 7.94 -4.60
CA LEU A 238 -16.99 9.03 -3.90
C LEU A 238 -16.56 10.43 -4.37
N ARG A 239 -15.29 10.60 -4.77
CA ARG A 239 -14.80 11.88 -5.33
C ARG A 239 -15.39 12.14 -6.70
N ILE A 240 -15.39 11.14 -7.59
CA ILE A 240 -16.01 11.21 -8.92
C ILE A 240 -17.49 11.59 -8.80
N ARG A 241 -18.18 11.04 -7.79
CA ARG A 241 -19.57 11.38 -7.49
C ARG A 241 -19.76 12.86 -7.12
N ARG A 242 -18.83 13.48 -6.39
CA ARG A 242 -18.92 14.89 -5.97
C ARG A 242 -18.53 15.86 -7.08
N ALA A 243 -17.43 15.59 -7.79
CA ALA A 243 -16.96 16.46 -8.87
C ALA A 243 -18.03 16.68 -9.96
N LYS A 244 -18.88 15.67 -10.22
CA LYS A 244 -19.99 15.76 -11.19
C LYS A 244 -21.28 16.37 -10.63
N LEU A 245 -21.37 16.58 -9.32
CA LEU A 245 -22.44 17.40 -8.75
C LEU A 245 -22.14 18.89 -8.93
N ASP A 246 -20.85 19.24 -8.99
CA ASP A 246 -20.42 20.64 -9.00
C ASP A 246 -20.21 21.21 -10.41
N ASP A 247 -19.88 20.43 -11.46
CA ASP A 247 -19.70 21.05 -12.78
C ASP A 247 -19.67 20.14 -14.03
N THR A 248 -19.95 20.79 -15.17
CA THR A 248 -19.91 20.39 -16.60
C THR A 248 -18.53 19.92 -17.13
N ALA A 249 -17.55 19.71 -16.25
CA ALA A 249 -16.17 19.47 -16.63
C ALA A 249 -15.90 18.05 -17.17
N ARG A 250 -15.08 18.04 -18.23
CA ARG A 250 -14.86 16.99 -19.24
C ARG A 250 -14.46 15.59 -18.72
N PRO A 251 -14.71 14.53 -19.51
CA PRO A 251 -14.61 13.14 -19.10
C PRO A 251 -13.56 12.39 -19.94
N GLU A 252 -12.27 12.65 -19.71
CA GLU A 252 -11.18 11.96 -20.43
C GLU A 252 -10.84 10.57 -19.88
N LEU A 253 -11.48 10.12 -18.80
CA LEU A 253 -11.27 8.79 -18.21
C LEU A 253 -11.99 7.64 -18.97
N ALA A 254 -12.53 7.87 -20.16
CA ALA A 254 -13.44 6.94 -20.84
C ALA A 254 -12.84 6.15 -22.02
N ASN A 255 -11.74 6.60 -22.64
CA ASN A 255 -11.26 6.04 -23.92
C ASN A 255 -10.05 5.11 -23.80
N GLY A 256 -9.89 4.42 -22.67
CA GLY A 256 -9.01 3.25 -22.67
C GLY A 256 -9.75 2.10 -23.35
N GLU A 257 -9.32 1.73 -24.57
CA GLU A 257 -9.74 0.48 -25.23
C GLU A 257 -9.66 -0.68 -24.24
N GLN A 258 -10.82 -1.27 -23.91
CA GLN A 258 -10.91 -2.38 -22.95
C GLN A 258 -11.44 -3.60 -23.69
N THR A 259 -10.53 -4.52 -24.00
CA THR A 259 -10.78 -5.82 -24.61
C THR A 259 -11.87 -6.61 -23.87
N GLU A 260 -12.67 -7.36 -24.63
CA GLU A 260 -13.78 -8.16 -24.15
C GLU A 260 -13.30 -9.34 -23.28
N TRP A 261 -13.37 -9.19 -21.95
CA TRP A 261 -13.11 -10.27 -20.99
C TRP A 261 -14.38 -10.72 -20.28
N ALA A 262 -14.65 -12.04 -20.29
CA ALA A 262 -15.65 -12.68 -19.45
C ALA A 262 -14.97 -13.76 -18.58
N PRO A 263 -15.32 -13.88 -17.27
CA PRO A 263 -14.81 -14.96 -16.44
C PRO A 263 -15.31 -16.32 -16.95
N ARG A 264 -14.42 -17.32 -17.08
CA ARG A 264 -14.76 -18.67 -17.58
C ARG A 264 -15.25 -19.63 -16.49
N LEU A 265 -14.94 -19.35 -15.22
CA LEU A 265 -15.37 -20.16 -14.09
C LEU A 265 -16.48 -19.45 -13.32
N ASN A 266 -17.46 -20.22 -12.82
CA ASN A 266 -18.47 -19.77 -11.85
C ASN A 266 -17.86 -19.38 -10.48
N ALA A 267 -16.53 -19.28 -10.39
CA ALA A 267 -15.86 -18.72 -9.24
C ALA A 267 -16.43 -17.32 -8.96
N LYS A 268 -16.86 -17.09 -7.72
CA LYS A 268 -17.42 -15.81 -7.27
C LYS A 268 -16.32 -14.75 -7.34
N VAL A 269 -16.15 -14.15 -8.52
CA VAL A 269 -15.25 -13.03 -8.79
C VAL A 269 -15.64 -11.89 -7.85
N ARG A 270 -14.69 -11.40 -7.06
CA ARG A 270 -14.89 -10.33 -6.06
C ARG A 270 -14.11 -9.08 -6.45
N GLY A 271 -14.37 -7.99 -5.74
CA GLY A 271 -13.59 -6.75 -5.82
C GLY A 271 -13.56 -6.08 -7.19
N TRP A 272 -12.36 -5.81 -7.71
CA TRP A 272 -12.16 -5.02 -8.92
C TRP A 272 -12.64 -5.78 -10.14
N ALA A 273 -12.36 -7.09 -10.18
CA ALA A 273 -12.85 -7.95 -11.24
C ALA A 273 -14.39 -7.98 -11.29
N GLN A 274 -15.06 -8.01 -10.13
CA GLN A 274 -16.52 -7.92 -10.05
C GLN A 274 -17.04 -6.56 -10.50
N PHE A 275 -16.31 -5.49 -10.21
CA PHE A 275 -16.66 -4.16 -10.70
C PHE A 275 -16.58 -4.09 -12.23
N ILE A 276 -15.52 -4.65 -12.84
CA ILE A 276 -15.37 -4.66 -14.31
C ILE A 276 -16.53 -5.43 -14.96
N THR A 277 -16.93 -6.59 -14.42
CA THR A 277 -18.07 -7.34 -14.96
C THR A 277 -19.40 -6.60 -14.77
N THR A 278 -19.61 -6.00 -13.60
CA THR A 278 -20.82 -5.22 -13.32
C THR A 278 -20.91 -3.97 -14.19
N ARG A 279 -19.78 -3.28 -14.42
CA ARG A 279 -19.70 -2.05 -15.24
C ARG A 279 -20.23 -2.27 -16.66
N ARG A 280 -20.05 -3.47 -17.22
CA ARG A 280 -20.53 -3.83 -18.57
C ARG A 280 -22.04 -3.96 -18.66
N ARG A 281 -22.71 -4.38 -17.57
CA ARG A 281 -24.16 -4.60 -17.54
C ARG A 281 -24.97 -3.32 -17.32
N VAL A 282 -24.33 -2.24 -16.90
CA VAL A 282 -25.03 -0.98 -16.61
C VAL A 282 -25.15 -0.16 -17.90
N ASN A 283 -26.34 -0.19 -18.51
CA ASN A 283 -26.79 0.66 -19.62
C ASN A 283 -27.82 1.69 -19.13
N PRO A 284 -27.43 2.80 -18.50
CA PRO A 284 -28.38 3.77 -17.99
C PRO A 284 -28.63 4.87 -19.02
N ALA A 285 -29.88 5.31 -19.12
CA ALA A 285 -30.33 6.35 -20.05
C ALA A 285 -29.60 7.71 -19.91
N SER A 286 -28.99 7.99 -18.75
CA SER A 286 -28.27 9.26 -18.50
C SER A 286 -26.83 9.01 -18.06
N ARG A 287 -25.89 9.79 -18.61
CA ARG A 287 -24.47 9.81 -18.22
C ARG A 287 -24.26 10.08 -16.73
N ARG A 288 -25.05 10.98 -16.15
CA ARG A 288 -24.99 11.30 -14.71
C ARG A 288 -25.42 10.09 -13.89
N ARG A 289 -26.56 9.48 -14.24
CA ARG A 289 -27.02 8.23 -13.61
C ARG A 289 -25.98 7.12 -13.78
N ARG A 290 -25.33 7.00 -14.95
CA ARG A 290 -24.21 6.07 -15.18
C ARG A 290 -23.08 6.25 -14.18
N ALA A 291 -22.57 7.46 -14.04
CA ALA A 291 -21.46 7.73 -13.13
C ALA A 291 -21.85 7.47 -11.66
N MET A 292 -23.07 7.81 -11.25
CA MET A 292 -23.60 7.54 -9.91
C MET A 292 -23.74 6.04 -9.64
N THR A 293 -24.32 5.30 -10.58
CA THR A 293 -24.48 3.84 -10.48
C THR A 293 -23.13 3.15 -10.49
N LEU A 294 -22.22 3.52 -11.38
CA LEU A 294 -20.87 2.96 -11.44
C LEU A 294 -20.06 3.27 -10.19
N SER A 295 -20.10 4.51 -9.67
CA SER A 295 -19.40 4.85 -8.42
C SER A 295 -19.98 4.14 -7.21
N SER A 296 -21.30 3.98 -7.13
CA SER A 296 -21.97 3.22 -6.09
C SER A 296 -21.60 1.73 -6.17
N ASN A 297 -21.60 1.16 -7.38
CA ASN A 297 -21.22 -0.24 -7.61
C ASN A 297 -19.76 -0.47 -7.26
N LEU A 298 -18.84 0.40 -7.69
CA LEU A 298 -17.43 0.33 -7.31
C LEU A 298 -17.26 0.39 -5.79
N PHE A 299 -17.93 1.34 -5.12
CA PHE A 299 -17.88 1.42 -3.67
C PHE A 299 -18.36 0.11 -3.01
N ARG A 300 -19.48 -0.45 -3.47
CA ARG A 300 -20.07 -1.69 -2.93
C ARG A 300 -19.16 -2.91 -3.16
N THR A 301 -18.59 -3.07 -4.37
CA THR A 301 -17.70 -4.20 -4.67
C THR A 301 -16.41 -4.10 -3.87
N MET A 302 -15.79 -2.91 -3.77
CA MET A 302 -14.59 -2.68 -2.95
C MET A 302 -14.89 -2.92 -1.46
N PHE A 303 -16.05 -2.47 -0.98
CA PHE A 303 -16.50 -2.69 0.40
C PHE A 303 -16.69 -4.18 0.71
N SER A 304 -17.28 -4.94 -0.22
CA SER A 304 -17.47 -6.39 -0.07
C SER A 304 -16.13 -7.12 -0.06
N ALA A 305 -15.23 -6.82 -1.00
CA ALA A 305 -13.92 -7.46 -1.06
C ALA A 305 -13.09 -7.17 0.20
N ALA A 306 -13.15 -5.93 0.69
CA ALA A 306 -12.51 -5.57 1.95
C ALA A 306 -13.12 -6.32 3.16
N LYS A 307 -14.45 -6.54 3.17
CA LYS A 307 -15.12 -7.32 4.21
C LYS A 307 -14.63 -8.77 4.22
N ASP A 308 -14.36 -9.32 3.04
CA ASP A 308 -13.80 -10.66 2.89
C ASP A 308 -12.38 -10.73 3.43
N VAL A 309 -11.50 -9.80 3.03
CA VAL A 309 -10.12 -9.70 3.56
C VAL A 309 -10.13 -9.54 5.09
N TYR A 310 -11.05 -8.73 5.62
CA TYR A 310 -11.22 -8.55 7.05
C TYR A 310 -11.69 -9.83 7.75
N GLY A 311 -12.69 -10.51 7.19
CA GLY A 311 -13.20 -11.78 7.71
C GLY A 311 -12.17 -12.89 7.68
N GLU A 312 -11.37 -12.98 6.60
CA GLU A 312 -10.29 -13.95 6.48
C GLU A 312 -9.26 -13.80 7.61
N LEU A 313 -8.86 -12.57 7.95
CA LEU A 313 -7.91 -12.33 9.04
C LEU A 313 -8.48 -12.78 10.40
N LEU A 314 -9.74 -12.45 10.68
CA LEU A 314 -10.37 -12.82 11.96
C LEU A 314 -10.63 -14.33 12.07
N ASN A 315 -10.97 -14.98 10.96
CA ASN A 315 -11.18 -16.42 10.94
C ASN A 315 -9.87 -17.19 11.13
N LEU A 316 -8.71 -16.61 10.77
CA LEU A 316 -7.40 -17.21 11.06
C LEU A 316 -7.10 -17.24 12.54
N GLU A 317 -7.47 -16.20 13.30
CA GLU A 317 -7.28 -16.14 14.75
C GLU A 317 -8.04 -17.25 15.50
N GLN A 318 -9.19 -17.67 14.97
CA GLN A 318 -10.01 -18.73 15.56
C GLN A 318 -9.47 -20.14 15.33
N LYS A 319 -8.65 -20.35 14.29
CA LYS A 319 -8.21 -21.70 13.90
C LYS A 319 -7.04 -22.26 14.72
N GLY A 320 -6.42 -21.47 15.61
CA GLY A 320 -5.50 -21.97 16.65
C GLY A 320 -4.37 -22.88 16.12
N PHE A 321 -3.55 -22.40 15.19
CA PHE A 321 -2.39 -23.14 14.71
C PHE A 321 -1.18 -23.00 15.64
N GLU A 322 -0.65 -24.11 16.13
CA GLU A 322 0.46 -24.13 17.11
C GLU A 322 1.82 -23.71 16.50
N SER A 323 2.04 -23.98 15.21
CA SER A 323 3.37 -23.83 14.58
C SER A 323 3.62 -22.49 13.88
N VAL A 324 2.56 -21.71 13.59
CA VAL A 324 2.68 -20.48 12.78
C VAL A 324 2.13 -19.29 13.55
N GLN A 325 2.92 -18.21 13.61
CA GLN A 325 2.50 -16.97 14.24
C GLN A 325 1.31 -16.34 13.48
N ILE A 326 0.11 -16.52 14.02
CA ILE A 326 -1.11 -15.97 13.42
C ILE A 326 -1.05 -14.42 13.43
N PRO A 327 -1.31 -13.76 12.29
CA PRO A 327 -1.26 -12.31 12.20
C PRO A 327 -2.37 -11.68 13.05
N ARG A 328 -1.98 -10.88 14.05
CA ARG A 328 -2.93 -10.13 14.87
C ARG A 328 -3.24 -8.76 14.26
N PRO A 329 -4.51 -8.32 14.23
CA PRO A 329 -4.89 -6.97 13.81
C PRO A 329 -4.15 -5.89 14.61
N ASP A 330 -3.50 -4.96 13.92
CA ASP A 330 -2.80 -3.83 14.54
C ASP A 330 -3.55 -2.49 14.37
N ALA A 331 -3.05 -1.43 14.99
CA ALA A 331 -3.65 -0.10 14.88
C ALA A 331 -3.71 0.41 13.41
N ARG A 332 -2.81 -0.03 12.52
CA ARG A 332 -2.80 0.38 11.11
C ARG A 332 -3.89 -0.33 10.32
N PHE A 333 -4.10 -1.61 10.60
CA PHE A 333 -5.20 -2.41 10.07
C PHE A 333 -6.54 -1.80 10.47
N PHE A 334 -6.77 -1.54 11.75
CA PHE A 334 -7.99 -0.88 12.21
C PHE A 334 -8.17 0.51 11.60
N ASN A 335 -7.10 1.30 11.45
CA ASN A 335 -7.17 2.58 10.77
C ASN A 335 -7.57 2.46 9.29
N ALA A 336 -7.07 1.43 8.59
CA ALA A 336 -7.48 1.15 7.22
C ALA A 336 -8.97 0.80 7.16
N ALA A 337 -9.44 -0.08 8.05
CA ALA A 337 -10.84 -0.45 8.18
C ALA A 337 -11.73 0.78 8.50
N LEU A 338 -11.39 1.59 9.51
CA LEU A 338 -12.12 2.80 9.89
C LEU A 338 -12.12 3.88 8.79
N SER A 339 -11.08 3.94 7.98
CA SER A 339 -11.01 4.83 6.81
C SER A 339 -12.01 4.42 5.73
N LEU A 340 -12.13 3.12 5.47
CA LEU A 340 -13.08 2.55 4.51
C LEU A 340 -14.52 2.58 5.05
N TYR A 341 -14.79 1.91 6.16
CA TYR A 341 -16.14 1.67 6.70
C TYR A 341 -16.74 2.87 7.43
N GLY A 342 -15.88 3.78 7.90
CA GLY A 342 -16.32 5.00 8.55
C GLY A 342 -16.75 6.09 7.57
N ARG A 343 -16.63 5.88 6.26
CA ARG A 343 -17.18 6.77 5.23
C ARG A 343 -18.36 6.07 4.56
N GLN A 344 -19.46 6.80 4.41
CA GLN A 344 -20.65 6.31 3.71
C GLN A 344 -20.93 7.20 2.49
N PRO A 345 -21.53 6.66 1.43
CA PRO A 345 -22.05 7.46 0.33
C PRO A 345 -22.94 8.58 0.86
N GLY A 346 -22.74 9.81 0.40
CA GLY A 346 -23.49 10.99 0.87
C GLY A 346 -22.97 11.65 2.15
N LYS A 347 -21.90 11.14 2.78
CA LYS A 347 -21.17 11.90 3.81
C LYS A 347 -20.18 12.85 3.15
N ASN A 348 -20.05 14.08 3.68
CA ASN A 348 -19.01 15.03 3.27
C ASN A 348 -17.62 14.51 3.62
N ALA A 349 -16.59 15.09 3.00
CA ALA A 349 -15.22 14.84 3.44
C ALA A 349 -15.12 15.20 4.93
N ARG A 350 -14.39 14.38 5.70
CA ARG A 350 -14.11 14.71 7.09
C ARG A 350 -13.28 15.99 7.11
N SER A 351 -13.69 17.00 7.87
CA SER A 351 -12.85 18.16 8.15
C SER A 351 -11.51 17.68 8.73
N SER A 352 -10.40 18.23 8.22
CA SER A 352 -9.06 17.96 8.73
C SER A 352 -8.80 18.65 10.07
N VAL A 353 -9.54 19.72 10.38
CA VAL A 353 -9.30 20.58 11.53
C VAL A 353 -10.54 20.57 12.42
N CYS A 354 -10.57 19.64 13.37
CA CYS A 354 -11.54 19.65 14.45
C CYS A 354 -10.80 19.38 15.77
N SER A 355 -10.99 20.27 16.75
CA SER A 355 -10.37 20.15 18.07
C SER A 355 -10.94 18.96 18.86
N ARG A 356 -10.24 18.56 19.92
CA ARG A 356 -10.76 17.55 20.88
C ARG A 356 -12.08 18.00 21.49
N ALA A 357 -12.21 19.29 21.80
CA ALA A 357 -13.43 19.90 22.35
C ALA A 357 -14.63 19.71 21.42
N HIS A 358 -14.46 19.90 20.10
CA HIS A 358 -15.53 19.67 19.11
C HIS A 358 -16.11 18.25 19.19
N TRP A 359 -15.25 17.22 19.23
CA TRP A 359 -15.72 15.83 19.28
C TRP A 359 -16.29 15.43 20.64
N ARG A 360 -15.77 16.01 21.73
CA ARG A 360 -16.39 15.89 23.07
C ARG A 360 -17.79 16.47 23.07
N GLN A 361 -17.97 17.68 22.52
CA GLN A 361 -19.29 18.30 22.40
C GLN A 361 -20.24 17.43 21.59
N LYS A 362 -19.79 16.91 20.45
CA LYS A 362 -20.61 16.04 19.60
C LYS A 362 -21.06 14.76 20.33
N LEU A 363 -20.19 14.17 21.14
CA LEU A 363 -20.54 13.01 21.98
C LEU A 363 -21.54 13.38 23.07
N ARG A 364 -21.36 14.52 23.76
CA ARG A 364 -22.31 15.01 24.77
C ARG A 364 -23.70 15.23 24.18
N VAL A 365 -23.79 15.88 23.02
CA VAL A 365 -25.06 16.12 22.32
C VAL A 365 -25.73 14.79 21.95
N ALA A 366 -24.97 13.84 21.39
CA ALA A 366 -25.52 12.53 21.05
C ALA A 366 -26.04 11.77 22.29
N ASN A 367 -25.31 11.80 23.41
CA ASN A 367 -25.75 11.22 24.68
C ASN A 367 -27.01 11.91 25.21
N SER A 368 -27.08 13.24 25.17
CA SER A 368 -28.26 14.00 25.62
C SER A 368 -29.49 13.67 24.78
N TRP A 369 -29.35 13.58 23.46
CA TRP A 369 -30.45 13.20 22.57
C TRP A 369 -30.93 11.77 22.81
N TYR A 370 -30.01 10.84 23.02
CA TYR A 370 -30.39 9.47 23.34
C TYR A 370 -31.07 9.37 24.71
N ALA A 371 -30.54 10.03 25.74
CA ALA A 371 -31.11 9.99 27.08
C ALA A 371 -32.50 10.65 27.16
N ARG A 372 -32.72 11.76 26.45
CA ARG A 372 -34.00 12.49 26.48
C ARG A 372 -35.05 11.92 25.54
N LEU A 373 -34.64 11.48 24.34
CA LEU A 373 -35.56 11.19 23.24
C LEU A 373 -35.43 9.76 22.71
N GLY A 374 -34.54 8.93 23.26
CA GLY A 374 -34.25 7.59 22.73
C GLY A 374 -33.63 7.61 21.32
N MET A 375 -33.28 8.79 20.78
CA MET A 375 -32.87 8.93 19.39
C MET A 375 -31.47 8.36 19.16
N ARG A 376 -31.38 7.40 18.23
CA ARG A 376 -30.12 6.83 17.77
C ARG A 376 -29.57 7.59 16.55
N PRO A 377 -28.24 7.62 16.35
CA PRO A 377 -27.65 8.25 15.17
C PRO A 377 -28.17 7.63 13.86
N ARG A 378 -28.80 8.43 12.99
CA ARG A 378 -29.41 7.98 11.71
C ARG A 378 -28.48 7.17 10.79
N ARG A 379 -27.16 7.35 10.92
CA ARG A 379 -26.16 6.83 9.97
C ARG A 379 -25.34 5.70 10.58
N TRP A 380 -26.05 4.71 11.12
CA TRP A 380 -25.50 3.46 11.63
C TRP A 380 -24.90 2.62 10.48
N ASN A 381 -23.83 1.89 10.76
CA ASN A 381 -23.25 0.91 9.85
C ASN A 381 -22.95 -0.36 10.68
N PRO A 382 -23.66 -1.48 10.44
CA PRO A 382 -23.46 -2.69 11.23
C PRO A 382 -22.03 -3.25 11.09
N PHE A 383 -21.41 -3.08 9.92
CA PHE A 383 -20.04 -3.54 9.73
C PHE A 383 -19.03 -2.65 10.48
N LEU A 384 -19.28 -1.34 10.57
CA LEU A 384 -18.44 -0.45 11.38
C LEU A 384 -18.54 -0.82 12.87
N ALA A 385 -19.70 -1.28 13.33
CA ALA A 385 -19.88 -1.79 14.69
C ALA A 385 -19.05 -3.03 14.95
N ARG A 386 -19.10 -4.01 14.05
CA ARG A 386 -18.22 -5.18 14.11
C ARG A 386 -16.74 -4.79 14.16
N VAL A 387 -16.30 -3.84 13.33
CA VAL A 387 -14.91 -3.36 13.36
C VAL A 387 -14.54 -2.75 14.72
N VAL A 388 -15.45 -1.99 15.32
CA VAL A 388 -15.22 -1.34 16.60
C VAL A 388 -15.23 -2.33 17.77
N GLU A 389 -16.10 -3.33 17.72
CA GLU A 389 -16.14 -4.43 18.69
C GLU A 389 -14.83 -5.22 18.70
N GLU A 390 -14.35 -5.63 17.53
CA GLU A 390 -13.07 -6.35 17.39
C GLU A 390 -11.88 -5.48 17.80
N MET A 391 -11.95 -4.17 17.54
CA MET A 391 -10.93 -3.21 17.98
C MET A 391 -10.89 -3.11 19.52
N VAL A 392 -12.05 -3.08 20.18
CA VAL A 392 -12.14 -3.12 21.65
C VAL A 392 -11.64 -4.45 22.20
N LYS A 393 -12.02 -5.57 21.59
CA LYS A 393 -11.54 -6.92 21.95
C LYS A 393 -10.01 -7.02 21.85
N ALA A 394 -9.41 -6.39 20.84
CA ALA A 394 -7.96 -6.30 20.68
C ALA A 394 -7.28 -5.28 21.64
N GLY A 395 -8.04 -4.61 22.51
CA GLY A 395 -7.54 -3.65 23.49
C GLY A 395 -7.21 -2.27 22.93
N TYR A 396 -7.85 -1.86 21.82
CA TYR A 396 -7.70 -0.54 21.23
C TYR A 396 -8.90 0.38 21.54
N PRO A 397 -8.67 1.67 21.83
CA PRO A 397 -9.74 2.61 22.15
C PRO A 397 -10.52 3.05 20.91
N ILE A 398 -11.81 3.35 21.07
CA ILE A 398 -12.61 3.94 19.99
C ILE A 398 -12.15 5.37 19.69
N PRO A 399 -11.76 5.72 18.43
CA PRO A 399 -11.38 7.08 18.09
C PRO A 399 -12.52 8.06 18.36
N ALA A 400 -12.18 9.24 18.89
CA ALA A 400 -13.16 10.24 19.36
C ALA A 400 -14.22 10.60 18.31
N GLY A 401 -13.83 10.63 17.04
CA GLY A 401 -14.68 10.91 15.90
C GLY A 401 -15.75 9.87 15.61
N PHE A 402 -15.65 8.66 16.18
CA PHE A 402 -16.64 7.60 16.00
C PHE A 402 -17.55 7.38 17.21
N ARG A 403 -17.14 7.77 18.41
CA ARG A 403 -17.88 7.50 19.67
C ARG A 403 -19.35 7.89 19.62
N HIS A 404 -19.64 9.09 19.10
CA HIS A 404 -21.00 9.61 18.98
C HIS A 404 -21.92 8.77 18.06
N LEU A 405 -21.37 7.91 17.20
CA LEU A 405 -22.16 7.02 16.33
C LEU A 405 -22.63 5.74 17.05
N PHE A 406 -22.07 5.44 18.22
CA PHE A 406 -22.33 4.22 18.98
C PHE A 406 -23.27 4.42 20.18
N VAL A 407 -23.67 5.67 20.43
CA VAL A 407 -24.61 6.01 21.50
C VAL A 407 -25.94 5.29 21.25
N GLY A 408 -26.39 4.54 22.25
CA GLY A 408 -27.64 3.77 22.21
C GLY A 408 -27.61 2.46 21.42
N HIS A 409 -26.45 2.07 20.86
CA HIS A 409 -26.27 0.80 20.15
C HIS A 409 -25.44 -0.22 20.91
N GLN A 410 -24.39 0.21 21.61
CA GLN A 410 -23.53 -0.68 22.40
C GLN A 410 -23.06 0.03 23.68
N PRO A 411 -22.90 -0.69 24.81
CA PRO A 411 -22.34 -0.12 26.04
C PRO A 411 -20.88 0.37 25.84
N LEU A 412 -20.25 -0.02 24.74
CA LEU A 412 -18.91 0.40 24.32
C LEU A 412 -18.73 1.93 24.20
N GLY A 413 -19.82 2.69 23.99
CA GLY A 413 -19.76 4.16 23.92
C GLY A 413 -19.23 4.82 25.20
N PHE A 414 -19.31 4.13 26.34
CA PHE A 414 -18.98 4.64 27.66
C PHE A 414 -17.61 4.21 28.17
N MET A 415 -16.97 3.22 27.54
CA MET A 415 -15.66 2.74 27.98
C MET A 415 -14.59 3.81 27.72
N GLN A 416 -14.26 4.56 28.76
CA GLN A 416 -13.05 5.35 28.81
C GLN A 416 -11.89 4.37 28.96
N PHE A 417 -11.37 3.87 27.86
CA PHE A 417 -10.10 3.15 27.90
C PHE A 417 -9.05 4.12 28.43
N ALA A 418 -8.50 3.83 29.61
CA ALA A 418 -7.22 4.37 30.02
C ALA A 418 -6.29 4.15 28.82
N ASN A 419 -5.72 5.23 28.29
CA ASN A 419 -4.86 5.13 27.12
C ASN A 419 -3.83 4.05 27.44
N ARG A 420 -3.88 2.90 26.74
CA ARG A 420 -2.86 1.85 26.89
C ARG A 420 -1.55 2.61 26.73
N PRO A 421 -0.71 2.71 27.78
CA PRO A 421 0.52 3.46 27.67
C PRO A 421 1.25 2.81 26.52
N GLN A 422 1.34 3.52 25.39
CA GLN A 422 2.21 3.10 24.32
C GLN A 422 3.59 3.25 24.96
N LEU A 423 4.12 2.14 25.49
CA LEU A 423 5.50 2.06 25.90
C LEU A 423 6.28 2.53 24.68
N ASN A 424 6.72 3.79 24.73
CA ASN A 424 7.59 4.37 23.74
C ASN A 424 8.92 3.64 23.93
N LYS A 425 9.00 2.39 23.45
CA LYS A 425 10.23 1.61 23.33
C LYS A 425 11.07 2.20 22.20
N GLN A 426 11.28 3.51 22.24
CA GLN A 426 12.19 4.16 21.33
C GLN A 426 13.59 3.92 21.88
N PRO A 427 14.55 3.51 21.04
CA PRO A 427 15.93 3.48 21.45
C PRO A 427 16.35 4.87 21.96
N PHE A 428 17.21 4.90 22.98
CA PHE A 428 17.67 6.14 23.63
C PHE A 428 18.16 7.20 22.62
N ALA A 429 18.77 6.77 21.51
CA ALA A 429 19.31 7.63 20.46
C ALA A 429 18.25 8.26 19.51
N PHE A 430 16.95 7.94 19.63
CA PHE A 430 15.92 8.52 18.77
C PHE A 430 15.45 9.88 19.32
N PRO A 431 15.25 10.90 18.46
CA PRO A 431 14.78 12.19 18.92
C PRO A 431 13.40 12.06 19.58
N ARG A 432 13.18 12.77 20.70
CA ARG A 432 11.89 12.81 21.40
C ARG A 432 10.76 13.09 20.41
N MET A 433 9.81 12.16 20.32
CA MET A 433 8.65 12.36 19.44
C MET A 433 7.81 13.53 19.94
N ARG A 434 7.57 14.51 19.06
CA ARG A 434 6.46 15.46 19.26
C ARG A 434 5.16 14.68 19.37
N SER A 435 4.27 15.08 20.27
CA SER A 435 2.95 14.46 20.40
C SER A 435 2.28 14.43 19.02
N PRO A 436 1.78 13.28 18.56
CA PRO A 436 1.17 13.19 17.25
C PRO A 436 -0.03 14.14 17.17
N PRO A 437 -0.29 14.75 16.00
CA PRO A 437 -1.46 15.60 15.83
C PRO A 437 -2.72 14.82 16.18
N PHE A 438 -3.71 15.48 16.78
CA PHE A 438 -4.97 14.86 17.13
C PHE A 438 -5.69 14.37 15.87
N ARG A 439 -5.90 13.05 15.76
CA ARG A 439 -6.61 12.41 14.65
C ARG A 439 -7.93 11.85 15.16
N PRO A 440 -9.06 12.56 15.00
CA PRO A 440 -10.32 12.13 15.62
C PRO A 440 -10.82 10.79 15.08
N HIS A 441 -10.50 10.43 13.84
CA HIS A 441 -11.02 9.23 13.19
C HIS A 441 -9.96 8.15 12.95
N ALA A 442 -8.87 8.17 13.72
CA ALA A 442 -7.81 7.18 13.61
C ALA A 442 -7.15 6.95 14.97
N LEU A 443 -6.73 5.72 15.21
CA LEU A 443 -5.83 5.33 16.27
C LEU A 443 -4.45 5.97 16.07
N ALA A 444 -3.76 6.26 17.17
CA ALA A 444 -2.36 6.64 17.14
C ALA A 444 -1.52 5.44 16.68
N THR A 445 -0.76 5.63 15.60
CA THR A 445 0.15 4.62 15.05
C THR A 445 1.58 5.03 15.30
N LEU A 446 2.39 4.10 15.82
CA LEU A 446 3.84 4.28 15.88
C LEU A 446 4.48 3.86 14.55
N LYS A 447 5.49 4.62 14.12
CA LYS A 447 6.32 4.24 12.97
C LYS A 447 7.30 3.16 13.45
N THR A 448 6.99 1.91 13.10
CA THR A 448 7.79 0.72 13.44
C THR A 448 8.91 0.43 12.44
N ARG A 449 8.89 1.06 11.26
CA ARG A 449 9.84 0.77 10.17
C ARG A 449 10.49 2.04 9.65
N GLY A 450 11.79 1.94 9.41
CA GLY A 450 12.63 2.99 8.82
C GLY A 450 13.04 4.06 9.84
N LEU A 451 14.22 4.64 9.60
CA LEU A 451 14.80 5.65 10.50
C LEU A 451 13.93 6.92 10.56
N PRO A 452 13.98 7.68 11.67
CA PRO A 452 13.29 8.97 11.83
C PRO A 452 14.00 10.09 11.05
N ILE A 453 14.54 9.78 9.86
CA ILE A 453 15.14 10.75 8.97
C ILE A 453 14.02 11.60 8.42
N LYS A 454 13.93 12.85 8.90
CA LYS A 454 13.04 13.86 8.32
C LYS A 454 13.31 13.86 6.82
N ARG A 455 12.26 13.73 6.01
CA ARG A 455 12.38 14.11 4.61
C ARG A 455 12.70 15.59 4.65
N THR A 456 13.94 15.96 4.32
CA THR A 456 14.28 17.32 3.92
C THR A 456 13.35 17.62 2.77
N ASN A 457 12.24 18.27 3.11
CA ASN A 457 11.16 18.52 2.19
C ASN A 457 11.69 19.64 1.29
N ARG A 458 12.53 19.27 0.30
CA ARG A 458 13.26 20.20 -0.57
C ARG A 458 12.32 21.14 -1.36
N TYR A 459 11.00 20.97 -1.25
CA TYR A 459 10.00 21.64 -2.10
C TYR A 459 8.87 22.38 -1.37
N THR A 460 8.81 22.46 -0.03
CA THR A 460 7.72 23.24 0.61
C THR A 460 7.92 24.76 0.57
N TRP A 461 9.02 25.27 -0.01
CA TRP A 461 9.29 26.70 -0.09
C TRP A 461 8.43 27.48 -1.10
N LYS A 462 7.73 26.83 -2.07
CA LYS A 462 7.05 27.56 -3.17
C LYS A 462 5.53 27.74 -3.05
N LYS A 463 4.93 27.67 -1.86
CA LYS A 463 3.48 28.00 -1.67
C LYS A 463 3.17 29.12 -0.67
N ARG A 464 4.14 29.97 -0.35
CA ARG A 464 3.79 31.37 -0.01
C ARG A 464 3.39 32.05 -1.32
N ARG A 465 2.13 31.84 -1.73
CA ARG A 465 1.47 32.69 -2.72
C ARG A 465 1.68 34.13 -2.23
N ARG A 466 2.44 34.91 -2.99
CA ARG A 466 2.32 36.37 -2.99
C ARG A 466 0.83 36.63 -3.15
N LYS A 467 0.16 37.10 -2.08
CA LYS A 467 -1.07 37.86 -2.25
C LYS A 467 -0.61 39.08 -3.02
N THR A 468 -0.83 39.10 -4.33
CA THR A 468 -0.83 40.37 -5.04
C THR A 468 -1.88 41.23 -4.34
N PRO A 469 -1.53 42.45 -3.90
CA PRO A 469 -2.53 43.41 -3.50
C PRO A 469 -3.50 43.58 -4.68
N ARG A 470 -4.80 43.56 -4.40
CA ARG A 470 -5.77 44.09 -5.36
C ARG A 470 -5.66 45.60 -5.24
N GLU A 471 -5.28 46.25 -6.33
CA GLU A 471 -5.50 47.69 -6.54
C GLU A 471 -6.99 47.97 -6.71
#